data_AF-A0A3D4IMS2-F1
#
_entry.id   AF-A0A3D4IMS2-F1
#
_cell.length_a   1.000
_cell.length_b   1.000
_cell.length_c   1.000
_cell.angle_alpha   90.00
_cell.angle_beta   90.00
_cell.angle_gamma   90.00
#
_symmetry.space_group_name_H-M   'P 1'
#
loop_
_entity.id
_entity.type
_entity.pdbx_description
1 polymer ?
#
loop_
_entity_poly.entity_id
_entity_poly.type
_entity_poly.pdbx_seq_one_letter_code
_entity_poly.pdbx_strand_id
1 'polypeptide(L)'
;MIFAKFQIRVRVLPFLLLSLLTIIGRTQSLVEHEVTYDLKSNWKIFSDGSFIDWSQLSSKDISTIYFEVDPDRYRAGSRINISGTSSISVYLNYQLLSFQSYTVSIDIDSLKAKVPAPWLFSVYQSKGLSWLQTEVISPPEFRADIGNSLRPPDYYLDFSIIASVLVFIFFIVLLRSNPRLTFDYFNFVRLFSIQEREDSLLNSRISSSANILYYIFCSLLSGLLLLTIFHFGGASIPLSESFPIHSIAQAFFQWLKLSGLVLLSLFIKLVLILGLARLFDFRDATSVQFYNYLRLAFFICVLAGIVCLCYFVFKIQSPEAYSFLLRGIIWIFILWLIVIGLKLLRRSSFRFFHLFSYLCASELISFFILVKVLNS
;
A
#
# COMPACT_ATOMS: atom_id res chain seq x y z
N MET A 1 37.98 4.08 23.85
CA MET A 1 38.03 2.74 23.19
C MET A 1 36.65 2.16 22.82
N ILE A 2 35.55 2.54 23.50
CA ILE A 2 34.18 2.04 23.22
C ILE A 2 33.56 2.64 21.94
N PHE A 3 33.90 3.89 21.59
CA PHE A 3 33.42 4.55 20.37
C PHE A 3 33.92 3.90 19.06
N ALA A 4 35.15 3.34 19.05
CA ALA A 4 35.71 2.68 17.87
C ALA A 4 35.03 1.34 17.55
N LYS A 5 34.64 0.56 18.58
CA LYS A 5 33.89 -0.70 18.39
C LYS A 5 32.48 -0.48 17.85
N PHE A 6 31.83 0.65 18.17
CA PHE A 6 30.49 0.95 17.67
C PHE A 6 30.50 1.43 16.21
N GLN A 7 31.51 2.20 15.81
CA GLN A 7 31.70 2.65 14.42
C GLN A 7 31.97 1.48 13.46
N ILE A 8 32.68 0.44 13.92
CA ILE A 8 32.94 -0.76 13.13
C ILE A 8 31.65 -1.59 12.95
N ARG A 9 30.82 -1.75 13.99
CA ARG A 9 29.54 -2.49 13.86
C ARG A 9 28.56 -1.83 12.89
N VAL A 10 28.52 -0.50 12.81
CA VAL A 10 27.63 0.24 11.89
C VAL A 10 28.13 0.19 10.44
N ARG A 11 29.44 0.01 10.20
CA ARG A 11 30.00 -0.16 8.83
C ARG A 11 29.77 -1.56 8.25
N VAL A 12 29.71 -2.58 9.10
CA VAL A 12 29.53 -3.98 8.65
C VAL A 12 28.05 -4.30 8.42
N LEU A 13 27.13 -3.65 9.13
CA LEU A 13 25.68 -3.85 8.98
C LEU A 13 25.14 -3.64 7.55
N PRO A 14 25.48 -2.56 6.80
CA PRO A 14 25.03 -2.40 5.43
C PRO A 14 25.65 -3.43 4.48
N PHE A 15 26.91 -3.86 4.72
CA PHE A 15 27.55 -4.92 3.95
C PHE A 15 26.94 -6.31 4.20
N LEU A 16 26.57 -6.61 5.45
CA LEU A 16 25.85 -7.83 5.80
C LEU A 16 24.45 -7.85 5.18
N LEU A 17 23.73 -6.72 5.20
CA LEU A 17 22.39 -6.60 4.60
C LEU A 17 22.45 -6.71 3.07
N LEU A 18 23.49 -6.12 2.44
CA LEU A 18 23.76 -6.27 1.01
C LEU A 18 24.12 -7.72 0.63
N SER A 19 24.88 -8.42 1.49
CA SER A 19 25.23 -9.83 1.29
C SER A 19 24.05 -10.79 1.52
N LEU A 20 23.11 -10.43 2.40
CA LEU A 20 21.88 -11.20 2.61
C LEU A 20 20.95 -11.08 1.39
N LEU A 21 20.88 -9.90 0.77
CA LEU A 21 20.12 -9.65 -0.45
C LEU A 21 20.67 -10.43 -1.66
N THR A 22 21.99 -10.64 -1.76
CA THR A 22 22.58 -11.43 -2.86
C THR A 22 22.42 -12.93 -2.69
N ILE A 23 22.31 -13.44 -1.45
CA ILE A 23 22.11 -14.87 -1.18
C ILE A 23 20.65 -15.29 -1.43
N ILE A 24 19.68 -14.41 -1.13
CA ILE A 24 18.25 -14.68 -1.36
C ILE A 24 17.89 -14.65 -2.86
N GLY A 25 18.72 -14.03 -3.71
CA GLY A 25 18.54 -13.99 -5.16
C GLY A 25 18.84 -15.30 -5.92
N ARG A 26 19.32 -16.37 -5.25
CA ARG A 26 19.73 -17.63 -5.92
C ARG A 26 18.71 -18.76 -5.92
N THR A 27 17.52 -18.56 -5.38
CA THR A 27 16.43 -19.54 -5.50
C THR A 27 15.25 -18.91 -6.25
N GLN A 28 15.46 -18.55 -7.52
CA GLN A 28 14.35 -18.46 -8.45
C GLN A 28 13.96 -19.90 -8.80
N SER A 29 12.93 -20.42 -8.11
CA SER A 29 12.11 -21.49 -8.68
C SER A 29 11.65 -21.02 -10.06
N LEU A 30 11.80 -21.85 -11.09
CA LEU A 30 11.17 -21.66 -12.39
C LEU A 30 9.72 -21.24 -12.15
N VAL A 31 9.38 -20.01 -12.52
CA VAL A 31 8.05 -19.47 -12.27
C VAL A 31 7.14 -20.08 -13.33
N GLU A 32 6.33 -21.04 -12.90
CA GLU A 32 5.16 -21.48 -13.64
C GLU A 32 4.17 -20.31 -13.68
N HIS A 33 4.11 -19.61 -14.82
CA HIS A 33 3.11 -18.59 -15.04
C HIS A 33 1.89 -19.25 -15.70
N GLU A 34 0.77 -19.28 -15.00
CA GLU A 34 -0.53 -19.57 -15.60
C GLU A 34 -0.86 -18.45 -16.61
N VAL A 35 -1.33 -18.83 -17.80
CA VAL A 35 -1.72 -17.85 -18.82
C VAL A 35 -3.18 -17.48 -18.59
N THR A 36 -3.41 -16.27 -18.10
CA THR A 36 -4.76 -15.72 -17.85
C THR A 36 -5.23 -14.89 -19.04
N TYR A 37 -6.38 -15.27 -19.62
CA TYR A 37 -7.06 -14.50 -20.66
C TYR A 37 -8.28 -13.80 -20.06
N ASP A 38 -8.29 -12.46 -20.05
CA ASP A 38 -9.45 -11.68 -19.63
C ASP A 38 -10.55 -11.73 -20.72
N LEU A 39 -11.74 -12.18 -20.33
CA LEU A 39 -12.91 -12.27 -21.22
C LEU A 39 -13.75 -10.98 -21.22
N LYS A 40 -13.42 -9.98 -20.41
CA LYS A 40 -14.14 -8.71 -20.30
C LYS A 40 -14.24 -7.95 -21.61
N SER A 41 -13.24 -8.08 -22.49
CA SER A 41 -13.27 -7.50 -23.83
C SER A 41 -14.36 -8.09 -24.73
N ASN A 42 -14.84 -9.30 -24.42
CA ASN A 42 -15.79 -10.05 -25.23
C ASN A 42 -17.21 -9.99 -24.65
N TRP A 43 -17.44 -9.15 -23.66
CA TRP A 43 -18.75 -8.99 -23.05
C TRP A 43 -19.72 -8.31 -24.01
N LYS A 44 -20.87 -8.95 -24.17
CA LYS A 44 -22.02 -8.45 -24.90
C LYS A 44 -23.19 -8.28 -23.93
N ILE A 45 -24.01 -7.28 -24.18
CA ILE A 45 -25.27 -7.02 -23.47
C ILE A 45 -26.41 -7.25 -24.44
N PHE A 46 -27.48 -7.88 -23.98
CA PHE A 46 -28.69 -8.02 -24.79
C PHE A 46 -29.60 -6.80 -24.57
N SER A 47 -29.78 -5.99 -25.62
CA SER A 47 -30.67 -4.81 -25.62
C SER A 47 -31.43 -4.73 -26.94
N ASP A 48 -32.74 -4.46 -26.87
CA ASP A 48 -33.62 -4.26 -28.04
C ASP A 48 -33.52 -5.37 -29.11
N GLY A 49 -33.45 -6.63 -28.68
CA GLY A 49 -33.44 -7.79 -29.57
C GLY A 49 -32.09 -8.08 -30.24
N SER A 50 -31.03 -7.36 -29.90
CA SER A 50 -29.68 -7.56 -30.44
C SER A 50 -28.61 -7.56 -29.34
N PHE A 51 -27.46 -8.20 -29.63
CA PHE A 51 -26.30 -8.16 -28.75
C PHE A 51 -25.43 -6.94 -29.09
N ILE A 52 -25.20 -6.08 -28.11
CA ILE A 52 -24.37 -4.87 -28.22
C ILE A 52 -23.11 -5.06 -27.37
N ASP A 53 -21.97 -4.58 -27.85
CA ASP A 53 -20.71 -4.68 -27.12
C ASP A 53 -20.73 -3.83 -25.84
N TRP A 54 -20.18 -4.39 -24.75
CA TRP A 54 -20.13 -3.76 -23.42
C TRP A 54 -19.45 -2.39 -23.41
N SER A 55 -18.51 -2.13 -24.33
CA SER A 55 -17.73 -0.88 -24.38
C SER A 55 -18.56 0.36 -24.69
N GLN A 56 -19.81 0.22 -25.14
CA GLN A 56 -20.64 1.33 -25.63
C GLN A 56 -21.70 1.86 -24.64
N LEU A 57 -21.88 1.24 -23.46
CA LEU A 57 -22.97 1.58 -22.52
C LEU A 57 -22.49 1.92 -21.10
N SER A 58 -23.18 2.88 -20.46
CA SER A 58 -22.93 3.30 -19.07
C SER A 58 -23.38 2.22 -18.08
N SER A 59 -22.45 1.80 -17.23
CA SER A 59 -22.42 0.56 -16.43
C SER A 59 -23.43 0.41 -15.28
N LYS A 60 -24.36 1.35 -15.06
CA LYS A 60 -25.10 1.43 -13.79
C LYS A 60 -26.37 0.59 -13.69
N ASP A 61 -27.05 0.27 -14.80
CA ASP A 61 -28.35 -0.42 -14.77
C ASP A 61 -28.35 -1.82 -15.41
N ILE A 62 -27.18 -2.28 -15.86
CA ILE A 62 -27.05 -3.58 -16.53
C ILE A 62 -26.68 -4.65 -15.50
N SER A 63 -27.47 -5.72 -15.46
CA SER A 63 -27.36 -6.81 -14.49
C SER A 63 -26.95 -8.15 -15.11
N THR A 64 -26.95 -8.25 -16.44
CA THR A 64 -26.62 -9.49 -17.16
C THR A 64 -25.61 -9.24 -18.26
N ILE A 65 -24.60 -10.10 -18.36
CA ILE A 65 -23.65 -10.11 -19.48
C ILE A 65 -23.69 -11.46 -20.20
N TYR A 66 -23.28 -11.43 -21.46
CA TYR A 66 -23.14 -12.58 -22.31
C TYR A 66 -21.74 -12.61 -22.92
N PHE A 67 -21.11 -13.77 -22.97
CA PHE A 67 -19.85 -13.93 -23.70
C PHE A 67 -19.78 -15.33 -24.30
N GLU A 68 -19.20 -15.38 -25.50
CA GLU A 68 -18.99 -16.63 -26.23
C GLU A 68 -17.58 -17.14 -25.94
N VAL A 69 -17.47 -18.43 -25.66
CA VAL A 69 -16.21 -19.12 -25.45
C VAL A 69 -16.11 -20.23 -26.47
N ASP A 70 -15.09 -20.15 -27.32
CA ASP A 70 -14.73 -21.25 -28.20
C ASP A 70 -13.76 -22.19 -27.46
N PRO A 71 -14.17 -23.42 -27.09
CA PRO A 71 -13.30 -24.33 -26.36
C PRO A 71 -12.05 -24.73 -27.14
N ASP A 72 -12.08 -24.71 -28.48
CA ASP A 72 -10.94 -25.09 -29.31
C ASP A 72 -9.84 -24.02 -29.36
N ARG A 73 -10.14 -22.81 -28.88
CA ARG A 73 -9.18 -21.72 -28.74
C ARG A 73 -8.26 -21.87 -27.52
N TYR A 74 -8.66 -22.68 -26.54
CA TYR A 74 -7.96 -22.83 -25.26
C TYR A 74 -7.33 -24.22 -25.15
N ARG A 75 -6.37 -24.37 -24.22
CA ARG A 75 -5.59 -25.60 -24.08
C ARG A 75 -6.29 -26.61 -23.19
N ALA A 76 -5.87 -27.87 -23.33
CA ALA A 76 -6.22 -28.90 -22.35
C ALA A 76 -5.72 -28.49 -20.96
N GLY A 77 -6.58 -28.64 -19.95
CA GLY A 77 -6.38 -28.25 -18.56
C GLY A 77 -6.75 -26.79 -18.23
N SER A 78 -7.25 -26.01 -19.20
CA SER A 78 -7.71 -24.64 -18.97
C SER A 78 -9.02 -24.60 -18.15
N ARG A 79 -9.18 -23.57 -17.31
CA ARG A 79 -10.37 -23.34 -16.49
C ARG A 79 -10.94 -21.95 -16.73
N ILE A 80 -12.26 -21.86 -16.81
CA ILE A 80 -13.00 -20.58 -16.82
C ILE A 80 -13.29 -20.21 -15.38
N ASN A 81 -12.86 -19.03 -14.94
CA ASN A 81 -13.12 -18.50 -13.63
C ASN A 81 -14.01 -17.26 -13.73
N ILE A 82 -15.12 -17.25 -12.98
CA ILE A 82 -16.07 -16.15 -12.93
C ILE A 82 -16.22 -15.75 -11.46
N SER A 83 -15.83 -14.54 -11.10
CA SER A 83 -15.88 -14.03 -9.73
C SER A 83 -16.59 -12.68 -9.67
N GLY A 84 -17.40 -12.48 -8.63
CA GLY A 84 -18.11 -11.23 -8.40
C GLY A 84 -18.21 -10.88 -6.91
N THR A 85 -18.40 -9.60 -6.62
CA THR A 85 -18.55 -9.08 -5.24
C THR A 85 -19.94 -9.35 -4.64
N SER A 86 -20.91 -9.74 -5.45
CA SER A 86 -22.22 -10.21 -5.02
C SER A 86 -22.55 -11.54 -5.69
N SER A 87 -23.57 -12.23 -5.17
CA SER A 87 -24.00 -13.53 -5.66
C SER A 87 -24.28 -13.50 -7.16
N ILE A 88 -23.52 -14.28 -7.93
CA ILE A 88 -23.67 -14.47 -9.37
C ILE A 88 -24.47 -15.74 -9.67
N SER A 89 -25.23 -15.68 -10.76
CA SER A 89 -25.85 -16.86 -11.37
C SER A 89 -25.29 -17.03 -12.77
N VAL A 90 -24.76 -18.22 -13.06
CA VAL A 90 -24.09 -18.54 -14.31
C VAL A 90 -24.92 -19.56 -15.07
N TYR A 91 -25.22 -19.25 -16.32
CA TYR A 91 -25.87 -20.16 -17.25
C TYR A 91 -24.97 -20.41 -18.44
N LEU A 92 -25.06 -21.62 -19.00
CA LEU A 92 -24.45 -22.01 -20.24
C LEU A 92 -25.54 -22.49 -21.18
N ASN A 93 -25.62 -21.90 -22.37
CA ASN A 93 -26.63 -22.25 -23.38
C ASN A 93 -28.05 -22.30 -22.78
N TYR A 94 -28.39 -21.28 -21.98
CA TYR A 94 -29.66 -21.13 -21.27
C TYR A 94 -29.96 -22.15 -20.16
N GLN A 95 -29.02 -23.03 -19.84
CA GLN A 95 -29.12 -23.96 -18.72
C GLN A 95 -28.33 -23.46 -17.51
N LEU A 96 -28.95 -23.53 -16.33
CA LEU A 96 -28.34 -23.08 -15.08
C LEU A 96 -27.17 -24.01 -14.71
N LEU A 97 -25.97 -23.44 -14.61
CA LEU A 97 -24.78 -24.16 -14.13
C LEU A 97 -24.54 -23.90 -12.64
N SER A 98 -24.72 -22.66 -12.20
CA SER A 98 -24.51 -22.28 -10.82
C SER A 98 -25.45 -21.15 -10.43
N PHE A 99 -26.00 -21.23 -9.22
CA PHE A 99 -26.94 -20.28 -8.66
C PHE A 99 -26.37 -19.68 -7.38
N GLN A 100 -26.40 -18.35 -7.27
CA GLN A 100 -26.00 -17.60 -6.08
C GLN A 100 -24.61 -17.95 -5.50
N SER A 101 -23.61 -18.15 -6.36
CA SER A 101 -22.22 -18.34 -5.94
C SER A 101 -21.45 -17.01 -5.99
N TYR A 102 -20.34 -16.88 -5.26
CA TYR A 102 -19.45 -15.70 -5.39
C TYR A 102 -18.33 -15.93 -6.40
N THR A 103 -17.97 -17.20 -6.61
CA THR A 103 -16.94 -17.64 -7.54
C THR A 103 -17.37 -18.94 -8.17
N VAL A 104 -17.21 -19.05 -9.48
CA VAL A 104 -17.53 -20.25 -10.27
C VAL A 104 -16.30 -20.57 -11.12
N SER A 105 -15.68 -21.72 -10.85
CA SER A 105 -14.56 -22.24 -11.64
C SER A 105 -15.02 -23.48 -12.40
N ILE A 106 -14.85 -23.46 -13.71
CA ILE A 106 -15.32 -24.51 -14.63
C ILE A 106 -14.14 -25.01 -15.43
N ASP A 107 -13.90 -26.31 -15.38
CA ASP A 107 -12.87 -26.97 -16.19
C ASP A 107 -13.36 -27.15 -17.64
N ILE A 108 -12.59 -26.63 -18.61
CA ILE A 108 -12.95 -26.63 -20.03
C ILE A 108 -12.99 -28.06 -20.58
N ASP A 109 -12.07 -28.94 -20.19
CA ASP A 109 -12.01 -30.31 -20.71
C ASP A 109 -13.22 -31.12 -20.21
N SER A 110 -13.54 -30.96 -18.93
CA SER A 110 -14.71 -31.57 -18.32
C SER A 110 -16.02 -31.09 -18.95
N LEU A 111 -16.08 -29.81 -19.34
CA LEU A 111 -17.25 -29.23 -19.99
C LEU A 111 -17.37 -29.68 -21.46
N LYS A 112 -16.25 -29.77 -22.18
CA LYS A 112 -16.18 -30.26 -23.57
C LYS A 112 -16.66 -31.69 -23.73
N ALA A 113 -16.43 -32.53 -22.72
CA ALA A 113 -16.98 -33.89 -22.69
C ALA A 113 -18.50 -33.94 -22.53
N LYS A 114 -19.13 -32.89 -21.98
CA LYS A 114 -20.56 -32.88 -21.61
C LYS A 114 -21.43 -32.02 -22.51
N VAL A 115 -20.89 -30.93 -23.07
CA VAL A 115 -21.66 -29.93 -23.82
C VAL A 115 -20.95 -29.60 -25.13
N PRO A 116 -21.58 -29.84 -26.30
CA PRO A 116 -21.00 -29.48 -27.58
C PRO A 116 -20.91 -27.95 -27.75
N ALA A 117 -19.88 -27.49 -28.46
CA ALA A 117 -19.72 -26.08 -28.85
C ALA A 117 -20.82 -25.66 -29.86
N PRO A 118 -21.17 -24.36 -29.96
CA PRO A 118 -20.60 -23.20 -29.26
C PRO A 118 -21.11 -23.03 -27.82
N TRP A 119 -20.30 -22.37 -26.98
CA TRP A 119 -20.66 -22.06 -25.60
C TRP A 119 -21.00 -20.59 -25.44
N LEU A 120 -22.26 -20.31 -25.14
CA LEU A 120 -22.73 -18.99 -24.73
C LEU A 120 -22.92 -18.99 -23.22
N PHE A 121 -22.05 -18.26 -22.52
CA PHE A 121 -22.21 -18.01 -21.10
C PHE A 121 -23.06 -16.78 -20.89
N SER A 122 -23.99 -16.85 -19.93
CA SER A 122 -24.69 -15.68 -19.42
C SER A 122 -24.53 -15.58 -17.91
N VAL A 123 -24.08 -14.43 -17.44
CA VAL A 123 -23.82 -14.18 -16.02
C VAL A 123 -24.73 -13.07 -15.53
N TYR A 124 -25.53 -13.37 -14.51
CA TYR A 124 -26.42 -12.41 -13.85
C TYR A 124 -25.86 -12.01 -12.48
N GLN A 125 -25.85 -10.71 -12.21
CA GLN A 125 -25.45 -10.12 -10.93
C GLN A 125 -26.40 -8.97 -10.55
N SER A 126 -26.94 -9.02 -9.32
CA SER A 126 -28.01 -8.10 -8.88
C SER A 126 -27.55 -6.69 -8.48
N LYS A 127 -26.24 -6.46 -8.26
CA LYS A 127 -25.70 -5.20 -7.72
C LYS A 127 -24.72 -4.50 -8.69
N GLY A 128 -24.96 -4.65 -9.99
CA GLY A 128 -24.12 -4.09 -11.04
C GLY A 128 -22.87 -4.93 -11.33
N LEU A 129 -22.24 -4.64 -12.47
CA LEU A 129 -21.20 -5.47 -13.10
C LEU A 129 -19.78 -4.91 -12.96
N SER A 130 -19.60 -3.79 -12.24
CA SER A 130 -18.32 -3.08 -12.15
C SER A 130 -17.18 -3.92 -11.58
N TRP A 131 -17.51 -4.91 -10.75
CA TRP A 131 -16.56 -5.78 -10.04
C TRP A 131 -16.63 -7.25 -10.47
N LEU A 132 -17.33 -7.53 -11.57
CA LEU A 132 -17.36 -8.87 -12.14
C LEU A 132 -16.05 -9.12 -12.92
N GLN A 133 -15.44 -10.27 -12.70
CA GLN A 133 -14.25 -10.74 -13.41
C GLN A 133 -14.57 -12.07 -14.09
N THR A 134 -14.14 -12.21 -15.33
CA THR A 134 -14.32 -13.41 -16.14
C THR A 134 -12.99 -13.70 -16.83
N GLU A 135 -12.36 -14.81 -16.48
CA GLU A 135 -11.00 -15.14 -16.92
C GLU A 135 -10.91 -16.58 -17.37
N VAL A 136 -10.06 -16.87 -18.37
CA VAL A 136 -9.64 -18.25 -18.67
C VAL A 136 -8.20 -18.44 -18.22
N ILE A 137 -8.00 -19.34 -17.27
CA ILE A 137 -6.70 -19.70 -16.72
C ILE A 137 -6.22 -20.95 -17.42
N SER A 138 -5.12 -20.86 -18.19
CA SER A 138 -4.53 -22.00 -18.90
C SER A 138 -3.28 -22.52 -18.18
N PRO A 139 -3.03 -23.83 -18.19
CA PRO A 139 -1.87 -24.41 -17.53
C PRO A 139 -0.55 -23.88 -18.11
N PRO A 140 0.52 -23.83 -17.28
CA PRO A 140 1.79 -23.22 -17.65
C PRO A 140 2.47 -23.94 -18.84
N GLU A 141 3.02 -23.17 -19.78
CA GLU A 141 3.86 -23.71 -20.85
C GLU A 141 5.26 -24.06 -20.34
N PHE A 142 5.69 -25.31 -20.55
CA PHE A 142 7.12 -25.63 -20.62
C PHE A 142 7.63 -25.23 -22.02
N ARG A 143 7.93 -23.95 -22.23
CA ARG A 143 8.64 -23.50 -23.44
C ARG A 143 10.14 -23.74 -23.27
N ALA A 144 10.68 -24.64 -24.08
CA ALA A 144 12.12 -24.88 -24.24
C ALA A 144 12.83 -23.81 -25.10
N ASP A 145 12.14 -22.73 -25.46
CA ASP A 145 12.75 -21.57 -26.13
C ASP A 145 13.44 -20.69 -25.09
N ILE A 146 14.66 -21.08 -24.73
CA ILE A 146 15.65 -20.22 -24.07
C ILE A 146 16.13 -19.20 -25.09
N GLY A 147 15.28 -18.23 -25.36
CA GLY A 147 15.51 -17.15 -26.31
C GLY A 147 14.70 -15.94 -25.89
N ASN A 148 15.14 -15.27 -24.82
CA ASN A 148 14.68 -13.94 -24.43
C ASN A 148 13.14 -13.79 -24.50
N SER A 149 12.39 -14.66 -23.80
CA SER A 149 11.02 -14.29 -23.44
C SER A 149 11.15 -13.05 -22.56
N LEU A 150 10.96 -11.87 -23.15
CA LEU A 150 10.96 -10.59 -22.45
C LEU A 150 10.06 -10.77 -21.23
N ARG A 151 10.67 -10.87 -20.04
CA ARG A 151 9.94 -10.84 -18.78
C ARG A 151 8.95 -9.68 -18.90
N PRO A 152 7.62 -9.90 -18.74
CA PRO A 152 6.70 -8.79 -18.78
C PRO A 152 7.22 -7.74 -17.80
N PRO A 153 7.47 -6.50 -18.27
CA PRO A 153 8.20 -5.54 -17.48
C PRO A 153 7.42 -5.26 -16.20
N ASP A 154 8.01 -5.62 -15.07
CA ASP A 154 7.47 -5.34 -13.75
C ASP A 154 7.90 -3.91 -13.39
N TYR A 155 7.23 -2.94 -14.02
CA TYR A 155 7.53 -1.52 -13.89
C TYR A 155 7.56 -1.06 -12.44
N TYR A 156 6.73 -1.68 -11.59
CA TYR A 156 6.66 -1.35 -10.17
C TYR A 156 7.88 -1.88 -9.41
N LEU A 157 8.28 -3.14 -9.63
CA LEU A 157 9.47 -3.70 -9.01
C LEU A 157 10.72 -2.91 -9.37
N ASP A 158 10.92 -2.62 -10.66
CA ASP A 158 12.08 -1.85 -11.14
C ASP A 158 12.11 -0.45 -10.50
N PHE A 159 10.96 0.24 -10.49
CA PHE A 159 10.80 1.52 -9.80
C PHE A 159 11.13 1.41 -8.31
N SER A 160 10.58 0.40 -7.62
CA SER A 160 10.68 0.25 -6.16
C SER A 160 12.13 0.03 -5.72
N ILE A 161 12.93 -0.70 -6.51
CA ILE A 161 14.36 -0.90 -6.26
C ILE A 161 15.11 0.42 -6.40
N ILE A 162 14.90 1.16 -7.49
CA ILE A 162 15.58 2.44 -7.72
C ILE A 162 15.19 3.45 -6.64
N ALA A 163 13.90 3.58 -6.32
CA ALA A 163 13.41 4.49 -5.29
C ALA A 163 13.95 4.12 -3.90
N SER A 164 14.02 2.83 -3.57
CA SER A 164 14.61 2.36 -2.30
C SER A 164 16.09 2.71 -2.20
N VAL A 165 16.86 2.55 -3.29
CA VAL A 165 18.27 2.95 -3.34
C VAL A 165 18.41 4.45 -3.14
N LEU A 166 17.58 5.28 -3.79
CA LEU A 166 17.60 6.73 -3.62
C LEU A 166 17.30 7.15 -2.18
N VAL A 167 16.27 6.55 -1.56
CA VAL A 167 15.92 6.79 -0.15
C VAL A 167 17.06 6.35 0.77
N PHE A 168 17.70 5.21 0.49
CA PHE A 168 18.82 4.72 1.28
C PHE A 168 20.06 5.62 1.18
N ILE A 169 20.38 6.11 -0.03
CA ILE A 169 21.44 7.11 -0.23
C ILE A 169 21.12 8.37 0.57
N PHE A 170 19.89 8.87 0.52
CA PHE A 170 19.49 10.05 1.29
C PHE A 170 19.63 9.81 2.80
N PHE A 171 19.25 8.63 3.30
CA PHE A 171 19.46 8.24 4.68
C PHE A 171 20.94 8.26 5.08
N ILE A 172 21.84 7.71 4.24
CA ILE A 172 23.29 7.75 4.49
C ILE A 172 23.80 9.20 4.56
N VAL A 173 23.31 10.07 3.66
CA VAL A 173 23.66 11.50 3.68
C VAL A 173 23.24 12.12 5.02
N LEU A 174 22.01 11.89 5.49
CA LEU A 174 21.55 12.40 6.79
C LEU A 174 22.40 11.89 7.95
N LEU A 175 22.69 10.59 7.97
CA LEU A 175 23.50 9.96 9.01
C LEU A 175 24.92 10.54 9.05
N ARG A 176 25.48 10.87 7.88
CA ARG A 176 26.81 11.49 7.78
C ARG A 176 26.80 12.96 8.15
N SER A 177 25.77 13.71 7.75
CA SER A 177 25.66 15.15 8.01
C SER A 177 25.41 15.45 9.48
N ASN A 178 24.49 14.73 10.13
CA ASN A 178 24.09 14.98 11.53
C ASN A 178 23.77 13.68 12.29
N PRO A 179 24.77 12.83 12.59
CA PRO A 179 24.54 11.51 13.17
C PRO A 179 23.79 11.58 14.50
N ARG A 180 24.09 12.57 15.35
CA ARG A 180 23.41 12.74 16.65
C ARG A 180 21.92 12.98 16.48
N LEU A 181 21.54 13.84 15.54
CA LEU A 181 20.13 14.15 15.26
C LEU A 181 19.42 12.97 14.60
N THR A 182 20.09 12.26 13.69
CA THR A 182 19.54 11.02 13.10
C THR A 182 19.25 9.98 14.19
N PHE A 183 20.23 9.66 15.04
CA PHE A 183 20.00 8.72 16.14
C PHE A 183 18.91 9.19 17.10
N ASP A 184 18.74 10.50 17.29
CA ASP A 184 17.66 11.04 18.11
C ASP A 184 16.27 10.81 17.51
N TYR A 185 16.12 10.97 16.19
CA TYR A 185 14.87 10.69 15.48
C TYR A 185 14.54 9.19 15.42
N PHE A 186 15.55 8.33 15.36
CA PHE A 186 15.37 6.86 15.34
C PHE A 186 15.40 6.22 16.74
N ASN A 187 15.49 7.01 17.81
CA ASN A 187 15.47 6.48 19.17
C ASN A 187 14.02 6.22 19.64
N PHE A 188 13.51 5.03 19.32
CA PHE A 188 12.15 4.63 19.66
C PHE A 188 11.92 4.41 21.15
N VAL A 189 12.97 4.18 21.96
CA VAL A 189 12.83 4.07 23.42
C VAL A 189 12.31 5.37 24.02
N ARG A 190 12.69 6.51 23.43
CA ARG A 190 12.20 7.84 23.86
C ARG A 190 10.73 8.08 23.52
N LEU A 191 10.15 7.36 22.57
CA LEU A 191 8.71 7.45 22.28
C LEU A 191 7.86 7.02 23.47
N PHE A 192 8.31 6.00 24.21
CA PHE A 192 7.59 5.46 25.37
C PHE A 192 8.12 5.99 26.71
N SER A 193 9.30 6.61 26.73
CA SER A 193 9.81 7.27 27.94
C SER A 193 8.98 8.51 28.28
N ILE A 194 8.47 8.56 29.50
CA ILE A 194 7.73 9.71 30.04
C ILE A 194 8.70 10.85 30.41
N GLN A 195 9.98 10.53 30.66
CA GLN A 195 11.01 11.49 31.08
C GLN A 195 11.96 11.80 29.92
N GLU A 196 11.66 12.88 29.20
CA GLU A 196 12.57 13.46 28.21
C GLU A 196 13.52 14.43 28.91
N ARG A 197 14.82 14.12 28.86
CA ARG A 197 15.90 14.98 29.36
C ARG A 197 16.02 16.21 28.44
N GLU A 198 15.97 17.40 29.03
CA GLU A 198 15.89 18.71 28.36
C GLU A 198 17.08 19.02 27.43
N ASP A 199 18.21 18.33 27.62
CA ASP A 199 19.49 18.60 26.97
C ASP A 199 19.48 18.47 25.43
N SER A 200 18.48 17.81 24.81
CA SER A 200 18.40 17.66 23.34
C SER A 200 17.47 18.66 22.64
N LEU A 201 16.57 19.33 23.37
CA LEU A 201 15.51 20.16 22.78
C LEU A 201 15.89 21.63 22.62
N LEU A 202 16.88 22.11 23.39
CA LEU A 202 17.34 23.50 23.37
C LEU A 202 18.17 23.86 22.11
N ASN A 203 18.64 22.87 21.35
CA ASN A 203 19.62 23.10 20.27
C ASN A 203 19.08 22.94 18.83
N SER A 204 17.79 22.70 18.62
CA SER A 204 17.24 22.53 17.27
C SER A 204 15.85 23.13 17.15
N ARG A 205 15.80 24.42 16.78
CA ARG A 205 14.56 25.08 16.31
C ARG A 205 13.85 24.12 15.35
N ILE A 206 12.56 23.90 15.55
CA ILE A 206 11.74 22.99 14.74
C ILE A 206 11.82 23.37 13.25
N SER A 207 12.02 24.67 12.96
CA SER A 207 12.22 25.22 11.61
C SER A 207 13.67 25.26 11.12
N SER A 208 14.62 24.60 11.80
CA SER A 208 16.01 24.55 11.33
C SER A 208 16.10 23.84 9.98
N SER A 209 16.99 24.30 9.10
CA SER A 209 17.23 23.68 7.79
C SER A 209 17.59 22.20 7.91
N ALA A 210 18.30 21.83 8.97
CA ALA A 210 18.61 20.44 9.29
C ALA A 210 17.33 19.60 9.48
N ASN A 211 16.35 20.08 10.24
CA ASN A 211 15.10 19.37 10.48
C ASN A 211 14.24 19.24 9.21
N ILE A 212 14.23 20.26 8.35
CA ILE A 212 13.50 20.23 7.08
C ILE A 212 13.96 19.03 6.23
N LEU A 213 15.26 18.71 6.21
CA LEU A 213 15.77 17.53 5.51
C LEU A 213 15.21 16.22 6.07
N TYR A 214 15.01 16.12 7.39
CA TYR A 214 14.35 14.94 8.00
C TYR A 214 12.86 14.88 7.65
N TYR A 215 12.18 16.01 7.48
CA TYR A 215 10.77 16.03 7.06
C TYR A 215 10.63 15.53 5.62
N ILE A 216 11.50 15.99 4.72
CA ILE A 216 11.58 15.53 3.33
C ILE A 216 11.93 14.03 3.29
N PHE A 217 12.88 13.58 4.09
CA PHE A 217 13.23 12.16 4.13
C PHE A 217 12.07 11.30 4.66
N CYS A 218 11.41 11.73 5.75
CA CYS A 218 10.24 11.05 6.28
C CYS A 218 9.11 10.98 5.24
N SER A 219 8.89 12.06 4.48
CA SER A 219 7.83 12.09 3.47
C SER A 219 8.14 11.21 2.27
N LEU A 220 9.39 11.17 1.80
CA LEU A 220 9.84 10.26 0.73
C LEU A 220 9.73 8.79 1.13
N LEU A 221 10.15 8.45 2.35
CA LEU A 221 10.04 7.09 2.89
C LEU A 221 8.58 6.67 3.06
N SER A 222 7.75 7.54 3.67
CA SER A 222 6.32 7.27 3.85
C SER A 222 5.60 7.15 2.51
N GLY A 223 5.92 8.02 1.55
CA GLY A 223 5.35 7.99 0.20
C GLY A 223 5.69 6.70 -0.55
N LEU A 224 6.92 6.19 -0.41
CA LEU A 224 7.31 4.91 -1.01
C LEU A 224 6.53 3.74 -0.40
N LEU A 225 6.40 3.71 0.94
CA LEU A 225 5.66 2.67 1.64
C LEU A 225 4.17 2.71 1.32
N LEU A 226 3.56 3.90 1.30
CA LEU A 226 2.16 4.06 0.93
C LEU A 226 1.90 3.62 -0.52
N LEU A 227 2.77 3.99 -1.46
CA LEU A 227 2.66 3.54 -2.84
C LEU A 227 2.76 2.01 -2.94
N THR A 228 3.61 1.38 -2.13
CA THR A 228 3.71 -0.09 -2.02
C THR A 228 2.42 -0.71 -1.51
N ILE A 229 1.85 -0.14 -0.44
CA ILE A 229 0.60 -0.63 0.13
C ILE A 229 -0.56 -0.46 -0.85
N PHE A 230 -0.62 0.64 -1.60
CA PHE A 230 -1.66 0.88 -2.59
C PHE A 230 -1.51 -0.03 -3.82
N HIS A 231 -0.29 -0.27 -4.29
CA HIS A 231 -0.05 -1.14 -5.44
C HIS A 231 -0.53 -2.58 -5.17
N PHE A 232 -0.17 -3.16 -4.02
CA PHE A 232 -0.57 -4.54 -3.67
C PHE A 232 -1.93 -4.63 -2.96
N GLY A 233 -2.42 -3.54 -2.38
CA GLY A 233 -3.73 -3.51 -1.72
C GLY A 233 -4.91 -3.50 -2.68
N GLY A 234 -4.69 -3.08 -3.94
CA GLY A 234 -5.69 -3.13 -5.02
C GLY A 234 -7.07 -2.65 -4.58
N ALA A 235 -8.12 -3.37 -4.99
CA ALA A 235 -9.51 -3.03 -4.72
C ALA A 235 -9.91 -3.03 -3.23
N SER A 236 -9.09 -3.58 -2.33
CA SER A 236 -9.38 -3.56 -0.88
C SER A 236 -9.13 -2.19 -0.23
N ILE A 237 -8.48 -1.26 -0.94
CA ILE A 237 -8.17 0.09 -0.46
C ILE A 237 -8.72 1.06 -1.52
N PRO A 238 -9.81 1.81 -1.24
CA PRO A 238 -10.45 2.70 -2.23
C PRO A 238 -9.48 3.70 -2.87
N LEU A 239 -8.56 4.23 -2.06
CA LEU A 239 -7.58 5.22 -2.51
C LEU A 239 -6.55 4.67 -3.51
N SER A 240 -6.39 3.34 -3.63
CA SER A 240 -5.39 2.73 -4.51
C SER A 240 -5.66 3.01 -6.01
N GLU A 241 -6.93 3.12 -6.40
CA GLU A 241 -7.35 3.39 -7.78
C GLU A 241 -6.92 4.77 -8.26
N SER A 242 -6.68 5.71 -7.34
CA SER A 242 -6.16 7.05 -7.66
C SER A 242 -4.68 7.05 -8.05
N PHE A 243 -3.97 5.94 -7.81
CA PHE A 243 -2.53 5.80 -8.03
C PHE A 243 -2.18 4.58 -8.91
N PRO A 244 -2.72 4.48 -10.14
CA PRO A 244 -2.37 3.38 -11.03
C PRO A 244 -0.94 3.56 -11.56
N ILE A 245 -0.28 2.44 -11.84
CA ILE A 245 1.10 2.38 -12.31
C ILE A 245 1.13 1.62 -13.63
N HIS A 246 1.28 2.37 -14.73
CA HIS A 246 1.39 1.80 -16.08
C HIS A 246 2.78 1.97 -16.69
N SER A 247 3.64 2.79 -16.07
CA SER A 247 5.02 3.02 -16.51
C SER A 247 5.92 3.42 -15.34
N ILE A 248 7.23 3.25 -15.52
CA ILE A 248 8.26 3.64 -14.53
C ILE A 248 8.18 5.15 -14.25
N ALA A 249 8.05 5.98 -15.29
CA ALA A 249 7.94 7.43 -15.14
C ALA A 249 6.70 7.83 -14.33
N GLN A 250 5.56 7.16 -14.58
CA GLN A 250 4.35 7.36 -13.79
C GLN A 250 4.54 6.92 -12.35
N ALA A 251 5.23 5.80 -12.08
CA ALA A 251 5.54 5.35 -10.73
C ALA A 251 6.35 6.40 -9.94
N PHE A 252 7.39 6.98 -10.56
CA PHE A 252 8.16 8.09 -9.97
C PHE A 252 7.29 9.31 -9.69
N PHE A 253 6.44 9.70 -10.64
CA PHE A 253 5.55 10.85 -10.46
C PHE A 253 4.55 10.62 -9.33
N GLN A 254 3.94 9.44 -9.25
CA GLN A 254 3.00 9.08 -8.18
C GLN A 254 3.69 9.00 -6.83
N TRP A 255 4.93 8.49 -6.76
CA TRP A 255 5.74 8.51 -5.55
C TRP A 255 6.05 9.93 -5.08
N LEU A 256 6.47 10.81 -5.98
CA LEU A 256 6.71 12.23 -5.65
C LEU A 256 5.43 12.95 -5.24
N LYS A 257 4.30 12.66 -5.90
CA LYS A 257 2.98 13.19 -5.54
C LYS A 257 2.57 12.76 -4.13
N LEU A 258 2.65 11.47 -3.80
CA LEU A 258 2.35 10.97 -2.45
C LEU A 258 3.31 11.53 -1.40
N SER A 259 4.61 11.57 -1.71
CA SER A 259 5.62 12.16 -0.82
C SER A 259 5.37 13.65 -0.60
N GLY A 260 4.94 14.38 -1.63
CA GLY A 260 4.54 15.79 -1.54
C GLY A 260 3.29 16.00 -0.68
N LEU A 261 2.27 15.14 -0.81
CA LEU A 261 1.08 15.17 0.03
C LEU A 261 1.40 14.90 1.51
N VAL A 262 2.27 13.91 1.79
CA VAL A 262 2.74 13.65 3.15
C VAL A 262 3.52 14.84 3.68
N LEU A 263 4.42 15.43 2.89
CA LEU A 263 5.21 16.60 3.29
C LEU A 263 4.30 17.80 3.59
N LEU A 264 3.31 18.06 2.75
CA LEU A 264 2.32 19.11 2.96
C LEU A 264 1.52 18.86 4.24
N SER A 265 1.11 17.62 4.50
CA SER A 265 0.44 17.22 5.75
C SER A 265 1.32 17.49 6.98
N LEU A 266 2.62 17.18 6.92
CA LEU A 266 3.58 17.51 7.99
C LEU A 266 3.67 19.02 8.25
N PHE A 267 3.72 19.84 7.19
CA PHE A 267 3.76 21.30 7.33
C PHE A 267 2.46 21.87 7.88
N ILE A 268 1.30 21.40 7.40
CA ILE A 268 -0.01 21.79 7.95
C ILE A 268 -0.06 21.45 9.44
N LYS A 269 0.37 20.24 9.82
CA LYS A 269 0.43 19.83 11.22
C LYS A 269 1.36 20.71 12.05
N LEU A 270 2.54 21.06 11.53
CA LEU A 270 3.47 21.96 12.20
C LEU A 270 2.85 23.35 12.43
N VAL A 271 2.22 23.94 11.42
CA VAL A 271 1.53 25.24 11.52
C VAL A 271 0.39 25.18 12.53
N LEU A 272 -0.39 24.09 12.51
CA LEU A 272 -1.51 23.88 13.42
C LEU A 272 -1.02 23.80 14.87
N ILE A 273 0.01 23.00 15.16
CA ILE A 273 0.59 22.88 16.51
C ILE A 273 1.15 24.24 16.97
N LEU A 274 1.86 24.97 16.10
CA LEU A 274 2.37 26.31 16.43
C LEU A 274 1.25 27.32 16.71
N GLY A 275 0.17 27.29 15.91
CA GLY A 275 -0.98 28.18 16.08
C GLY A 275 -1.73 27.91 17.39
N LEU A 276 -2.04 26.64 17.67
CA LEU A 276 -2.71 26.25 18.91
C LEU A 276 -1.82 26.47 20.13
N ALA A 277 -0.52 26.19 20.04
CA ALA A 277 0.40 26.45 21.14
C ALA A 277 0.46 27.94 21.51
N ARG A 278 0.30 28.85 20.54
CA ARG A 278 0.18 30.28 20.81
C ARG A 278 -1.16 30.66 21.45
N LEU A 279 -2.25 30.04 21.00
CA LEU A 279 -3.60 30.32 21.51
C LEU A 279 -3.77 29.90 22.98
N PHE A 280 -3.19 28.76 23.35
CA PHE A 280 -3.29 28.19 24.70
C PHE A 280 -2.05 28.48 25.59
N ASP A 281 -1.11 29.30 25.12
CA ASP A 281 0.17 29.62 25.78
C ASP A 281 1.05 28.40 26.17
N PHE A 282 1.03 27.38 25.30
CA PHE A 282 1.77 26.11 25.44
C PHE A 282 3.05 26.05 24.58
N ARG A 283 3.86 27.11 24.58
CA ARG A 283 5.01 27.24 23.67
C ARG A 283 6.05 26.11 23.84
N ASP A 284 6.33 25.73 25.09
CA ASP A 284 7.36 24.73 25.42
C ASP A 284 6.96 23.29 25.06
N ALA A 285 5.66 23.03 24.86
CA ALA A 285 5.15 21.71 24.47
C ALA A 285 5.24 21.47 22.94
N THR A 286 5.31 22.55 22.14
CA THR A 286 5.26 22.49 20.67
C THR A 286 6.37 21.62 20.07
N SER A 287 7.60 21.85 20.50
CA SER A 287 8.77 21.13 19.99
C SER A 287 8.68 19.66 20.37
N VAL A 288 8.42 19.38 21.65
CA VAL A 288 8.24 18.03 22.18
C VAL A 288 7.20 17.25 21.39
N GLN A 289 6.02 17.84 21.17
CA GLN A 289 4.94 17.18 20.46
C GLN A 289 5.32 16.87 19.01
N PHE A 290 5.84 17.85 18.28
CA PHE A 290 6.17 17.66 16.87
C PHE A 290 7.35 16.70 16.66
N TYR A 291 8.40 16.79 17.48
CA TYR A 291 9.53 15.84 17.43
C TYR A 291 9.07 14.42 17.72
N ASN A 292 8.23 14.22 18.74
CA ASN A 292 7.71 12.91 19.07
C ASN A 292 6.78 12.36 17.98
N TYR A 293 5.97 13.21 17.34
CA TYR A 293 5.19 12.81 16.18
C TYR A 293 6.08 12.35 15.01
N LEU A 294 7.18 13.06 14.72
CA LEU A 294 8.10 12.63 13.66
C LEU A 294 8.82 11.32 14.01
N ARG A 295 9.24 11.14 15.27
CA ARG A 295 9.80 9.87 15.76
C ARG A 295 8.80 8.71 15.58
N LEU A 296 7.51 8.94 15.87
CA LEU A 296 6.45 7.95 15.65
C LEU A 296 6.31 7.64 14.17
N ALA A 297 6.29 8.66 13.30
CA ALA A 297 6.20 8.46 11.86
C ALA A 297 7.37 7.61 11.33
N PHE A 298 8.60 7.87 11.78
CA PHE A 298 9.76 7.02 11.46
C PHE A 298 9.61 5.60 11.99
N PHE A 299 9.14 5.44 13.23
CA PHE A 299 8.89 4.12 13.82
C PHE A 299 7.89 3.31 12.98
N ILE A 300 6.76 3.93 12.62
CA ILE A 300 5.73 3.32 11.76
C ILE A 300 6.32 2.97 10.40
N CYS A 301 7.09 3.87 9.77
CA CYS A 301 7.70 3.60 8.48
C CYS A 301 8.67 2.42 8.53
N VAL A 302 9.54 2.35 9.55
CA VAL A 302 10.48 1.24 9.70
C VAL A 302 9.73 -0.07 9.95
N LEU A 303 8.74 -0.07 10.84
CA LEU A 303 7.95 -1.25 11.15
C LEU A 303 7.16 -1.74 9.93
N ALA A 304 6.45 -0.84 9.25
CA ALA A 304 5.71 -1.15 8.04
C ALA A 304 6.64 -1.62 6.90
N GLY A 305 7.82 -1.01 6.77
CA GLY A 305 8.83 -1.45 5.81
C GLY A 305 9.32 -2.87 6.07
N ILE A 306 9.57 -3.24 7.33
CA ILE A 306 9.92 -4.61 7.72
C ILE A 306 8.78 -5.57 7.37
N VAL A 307 7.53 -5.21 7.69
CA VAL A 307 6.36 -6.06 7.36
C VAL A 307 6.20 -6.22 5.85
N CYS A 308 6.33 -5.15 5.06
CA CYS A 308 6.30 -5.22 3.60
C CYS A 308 7.43 -6.10 3.05
N LEU A 309 8.64 -6.03 3.61
CA LEU A 309 9.74 -6.93 3.24
C LEU A 309 9.43 -8.39 3.57
N CYS A 310 8.83 -8.66 4.73
CA CYS A 310 8.37 -10.00 5.08
C CYS A 310 7.30 -10.49 4.08
N TYR A 311 6.30 -9.68 3.76
CA TYR A 311 5.28 -10.02 2.76
C TYR A 311 5.91 -10.35 1.42
N PHE A 312 6.90 -9.56 0.98
CA PHE A 312 7.64 -9.82 -0.25
C PHE A 312 8.40 -11.15 -0.20
N VAL A 313 9.17 -11.42 0.87
CA VAL A 313 9.95 -12.66 1.03
C VAL A 313 9.06 -13.91 1.09
N PHE A 314 7.92 -13.81 1.76
CA PHE A 314 6.94 -14.90 1.85
C PHE A 314 5.98 -14.96 0.66
N LYS A 315 6.15 -14.12 -0.36
CA LYS A 315 5.29 -14.00 -1.54
C LYS A 315 3.80 -13.77 -1.20
N ILE A 316 3.53 -13.09 -0.09
CA ILE A 316 2.18 -12.70 0.32
C ILE A 316 1.79 -11.45 -0.45
N GLN A 317 1.07 -11.64 -1.57
CA GLN A 317 0.57 -10.55 -2.43
C GLN A 317 -0.96 -10.40 -2.35
N SER A 318 -1.56 -10.88 -1.26
CA SER A 318 -3.01 -10.80 -1.04
C SER A 318 -3.44 -9.37 -0.67
N PRO A 319 -4.42 -8.76 -1.37
CA PRO A 319 -4.97 -7.45 -1.05
C PRO A 319 -5.40 -7.30 0.42
N GLU A 320 -5.92 -8.35 1.03
CA GLU A 320 -6.37 -8.34 2.43
C GLU A 320 -5.22 -8.08 3.40
N ALA A 321 -4.04 -8.65 3.16
CA ALA A 321 -2.86 -8.50 4.02
C ALA A 321 -2.35 -7.05 4.04
N TYR A 322 -2.36 -6.36 2.89
CA TYR A 322 -2.00 -4.95 2.79
C TYR A 322 -3.07 -4.03 3.38
N SER A 323 -4.36 -4.38 3.22
CA SER A 323 -5.44 -3.67 3.91
C SER A 323 -5.33 -3.81 5.44
N PHE A 324 -4.93 -4.99 5.93
CA PHE A 324 -4.71 -5.25 7.35
C PHE A 324 -3.53 -4.46 7.90
N LEU A 325 -2.43 -4.39 7.14
CA LEU A 325 -1.28 -3.56 7.49
C LEU A 325 -1.68 -2.09 7.63
N LEU A 326 -2.48 -1.57 6.68
CA LEU A 326 -2.96 -0.20 6.71
C LEU A 326 -3.86 0.07 7.93
N ARG A 327 -4.78 -0.84 8.26
CA ARG A 327 -5.58 -0.77 9.49
C ARG A 327 -4.71 -0.83 10.74
N GLY A 328 -3.66 -1.65 10.75
CA GLY A 328 -2.67 -1.72 11.82
C GLY A 328 -1.96 -0.39 12.05
N ILE A 329 -1.57 0.31 10.99
CA ILE A 329 -0.99 1.66 11.07
C ILE A 329 -1.97 2.64 11.74
N ILE A 330 -3.26 2.60 11.37
CA ILE A 330 -4.30 3.43 12.00
C ILE A 330 -4.40 3.12 13.50
N TRP A 331 -4.40 1.85 13.91
CA TRP A 331 -4.43 1.47 15.32
C TRP A 331 -3.22 1.98 16.11
N ILE A 332 -2.02 1.98 15.51
CA ILE A 332 -0.83 2.55 16.15
C ILE A 332 -0.99 4.06 16.35
N PHE A 333 -1.59 4.79 15.40
CA PHE A 333 -1.91 6.21 15.57
C PHE A 333 -2.94 6.45 16.68
N ILE A 334 -3.93 5.57 16.85
CA ILE A 334 -4.88 5.68 17.97
C ILE A 334 -4.16 5.50 19.32
N LEU A 335 -3.31 4.48 19.43
CA LEU A 335 -2.51 4.26 20.65
C LEU A 335 -1.60 5.47 20.95
N TRP A 336 -1.06 6.10 19.90
CA TRP A 336 -0.25 7.30 20.03
C TRP A 336 -1.00 8.47 20.68
N LEU A 337 -2.28 8.68 20.37
CA LEU A 337 -3.09 9.75 20.98
C LEU A 337 -3.11 9.64 22.52
N ILE A 338 -3.15 8.41 23.03
CA ILE A 338 -3.11 8.13 24.47
C ILE A 338 -1.72 8.45 25.03
N VAL A 339 -0.66 7.97 24.38
CA VAL A 339 0.73 8.17 24.83
C VAL A 339 1.11 9.64 24.87
N ILE A 340 0.78 10.42 23.82
CA ILE A 340 1.08 11.85 23.80
C ILE A 340 0.25 12.62 24.83
N GLY A 341 -1.01 12.21 25.07
CA GLY A 341 -1.85 12.78 26.13
C GLY A 341 -1.22 12.61 27.50
N LEU A 342 -0.73 11.41 27.83
CA LEU A 342 -0.03 11.15 29.10
C LEU A 342 1.28 11.96 29.22
N LYS A 343 2.04 12.10 28.13
CA LYS A 343 3.27 12.90 28.11
C LYS A 343 3.01 14.39 28.36
N LEU A 344 1.98 14.94 27.75
CA LEU A 344 1.65 16.35 27.89
C LEU A 344 0.99 16.66 29.23
N LEU A 345 0.20 15.73 29.80
CA LEU A 345 -0.44 15.91 31.11
C LEU A 345 0.58 16.15 32.23
N ARG A 346 1.73 15.48 32.17
CA ARG A 346 2.80 15.64 33.16
C ARG A 346 3.56 16.96 33.01
N ARG A 347 3.49 17.61 31.84
CA ARG A 347 4.18 18.88 31.56
C ARG A 347 3.28 20.10 31.72
N SER A 348 1.96 19.95 31.62
CA SER A 348 1.05 21.08 31.77
C SER A 348 0.90 21.49 33.23
N SER A 349 1.29 22.71 33.57
CA SER A 349 0.93 23.38 34.84
C SER A 349 -0.55 23.78 34.91
N PHE A 350 -1.28 23.69 33.80
CA PHE A 350 -2.66 24.14 33.65
C PHE A 350 -3.70 23.03 33.85
N ARG A 351 -4.96 23.45 34.05
CA ARG A 351 -6.13 22.56 34.25
C ARG A 351 -6.31 21.60 33.07
N PHE A 352 -6.61 20.34 33.39
CA PHE A 352 -6.85 19.22 32.45
C PHE A 352 -7.72 19.57 31.23
N PHE A 353 -8.70 20.46 31.42
CA PHE A 353 -9.64 20.89 30.37
C PHE A 353 -8.95 21.60 29.19
N HIS A 354 -7.98 22.49 29.44
CA HIS A 354 -7.27 23.19 28.37
C HIS A 354 -6.39 22.23 27.56
N LEU A 355 -5.74 21.29 28.25
CA LEU A 355 -4.92 20.27 27.60
C LEU A 355 -5.77 19.34 26.72
N PHE A 356 -6.93 18.91 27.21
CA PHE A 356 -7.85 18.09 26.43
C PHE A 356 -8.32 18.82 25.16
N SER A 357 -8.76 20.08 25.29
CA SER A 357 -9.19 20.89 24.13
C SER A 357 -8.05 21.08 23.12
N TYR A 358 -6.82 21.31 23.60
CA TYR A 358 -5.64 21.44 22.77
C TYR A 358 -5.31 20.14 22.01
N LEU A 359 -5.37 18.99 22.69
CA LEU A 359 -5.05 17.69 22.10
C LEU A 359 -6.12 17.25 21.09
N CYS A 360 -7.39 17.53 21.38
CA CYS A 360 -8.48 17.34 20.45
C CYS A 360 -8.27 18.13 19.15
N ALA A 361 -7.91 19.42 19.28
CA ALA A 361 -7.68 20.27 18.11
C ALA A 361 -6.40 19.92 17.34
N SER A 362 -5.32 19.51 18.04
CA SER A 362 -4.01 19.28 17.42
C SER A 362 -3.80 17.87 16.85
N GLU A 363 -4.30 16.84 17.52
CA GLU A 363 -4.03 15.45 17.15
C GLU A 363 -5.27 14.73 16.64
N LEU A 364 -6.42 14.94 17.30
CA LEU A 364 -7.65 14.20 17.03
C LEU A 364 -8.30 14.61 15.71
N ILE A 365 -8.34 15.92 15.40
CA ILE A 365 -8.80 16.43 14.09
C ILE A 365 -7.91 15.91 12.95
N SER A 366 -6.58 16.01 13.09
CA SER A 366 -5.66 15.53 12.04
C SER A 366 -5.78 14.02 11.83
N PHE A 367 -5.98 13.26 12.90
CA PHE A 367 -6.23 11.81 12.82
C PHE A 367 -7.54 11.48 12.10
N PHE A 368 -8.64 12.16 12.42
CA PHE A 368 -9.93 11.93 11.76
C PHE A 368 -9.87 12.27 10.26
N ILE A 369 -9.18 13.33 9.88
CA ILE A 369 -8.95 13.66 8.47
C ILE A 369 -8.18 12.52 7.79
N LEU A 370 -7.13 11.98 8.41
CA LEU A 370 -6.37 10.87 7.87
C LEU A 370 -7.24 9.62 7.66
N VAL A 371 -8.03 9.22 8.66
CA VAL A 371 -8.93 8.05 8.55
C VAL A 371 -9.98 8.26 7.46
N LYS A 372 -10.57 9.45 7.36
CA LYS A 372 -11.58 9.75 6.34
C LYS A 372 -10.98 9.72 4.93
N VAL A 373 -9.79 10.28 4.73
CA VAL A 373 -9.11 10.27 3.43
C VAL A 373 -8.71 8.85 3.00
N LEU A 374 -8.44 7.97 3.96
CA LEU A 374 -8.01 6.61 3.68
C LEU A 374 -9.18 5.64 3.40
N ASN A 375 -10.35 5.92 3.98
CA ASN A 375 -11.57 5.11 3.84
C ASN A 375 -12.57 5.66 2.82
N SER A 376 -12.36 6.89 2.33
CA SER A 376 -13.11 7.48 1.23
C SER A 376 -12.49 7.10 -0.11
#